data_AF-A0A9X3DR90-F1
#
_entry.id   AF-A0A9X3DR90-F1
#
_cell.length_a   1.000
_cell.length_b   1.000
_cell.length_c   1.000
_cell.angle_alpha   90.00
_cell.angle_beta   90.00
_cell.angle_gamma   90.00
#
_symmetry.space_group_name_H-M   'P 1'
#
loop_
_entity.id
_entity.type
_entity.pdbx_description
1 polymer ?
#
loop_
_entity_poly.entity_id
_entity_poly.type
_entity_poly.pdbx_seq_one_letter_code
_entity_poly.pdbx_strand_id
1 'polypeptide(L)'
;MTGMVFPFQGDIQEIKTVIYTWMQHEVEIIESDTTIRIELIHDNFVIIDNIDIFYSAYNHPELWQELLDDLPFSDWFIFFECVDSCDSYSYLIYKNNQEVRRMLQEEDEDLYLKGEAQDFEKEWLDFSIYYEHEYVENGKTKKEKLTDLDFSLVHVDDHENYFKYYYINSKKQTMYHTGLARVLMVEMFEHFLGFDLIDCDYKVKQSLKIDYNKIPAYNRVLKRAEKDDALAQNQLGMMYEQGYGVEQNIEKAQYWYQKSADQNDHCGQLHLGLLFKTGKGIKKDIQHALTWISKAAADGNADALTVLGEMYELGEGVEQSFKEAAILYRKAAKLRHAAAPYKLGLMYEHGRGFAVDIKMAKRWYYQAASHFNEDAQKRLDELNK
;
A
#
# COMPACT_ATOMS: atom_id res chain seq x y z
N MET A 1 11.36 -13.56 4.96
CA MET A 1 11.82 -12.36 5.69
C MET A 1 12.44 -11.47 4.66
N THR A 2 11.97 -10.25 4.54
CA THR A 2 12.39 -9.31 3.50
C THR A 2 12.49 -7.93 4.13
N GLY A 3 13.54 -7.19 3.83
CA GLY A 3 13.68 -5.80 4.24
C GLY A 3 15.13 -5.38 4.36
N MET A 4 15.57 -4.95 5.53
CA MET A 4 16.90 -4.38 5.76
C MET A 4 17.55 -4.89 7.04
N VAL A 5 18.86 -5.10 7.02
CA VAL A 5 19.69 -5.40 8.21
C VAL A 5 20.99 -4.60 8.20
N PHE A 6 21.40 -4.11 9.37
CA PHE A 6 22.66 -3.39 9.53
C PHE A 6 23.15 -3.39 11.00
N PRO A 7 24.46 -3.22 11.25
CA PRO A 7 24.99 -2.98 12.58
C PRO A 7 24.43 -1.70 13.16
N PHE A 8 23.96 -1.72 14.40
CA PHE A 8 23.40 -0.54 15.06
C PHE A 8 23.56 -0.63 16.59
N GLN A 9 24.07 0.44 17.19
CA GLN A 9 24.19 0.62 18.64
C GLN A 9 23.49 1.92 19.05
N GLY A 10 22.16 1.87 19.17
CA GLY A 10 21.36 3.05 19.51
C GLY A 10 19.97 2.68 20.04
N ASP A 11 19.08 3.68 20.06
CA ASP A 11 17.70 3.49 20.48
C ASP A 11 16.84 3.06 19.28
N ILE A 12 15.97 2.06 19.47
CA ILE A 12 14.99 1.65 18.46
C ILE A 12 14.08 2.81 18.00
N GLN A 13 13.93 3.87 18.81
CA GLN A 13 13.22 5.09 18.41
C GLN A 13 13.94 5.92 17.33
N GLU A 14 15.27 5.84 17.22
CA GLU A 14 16.03 6.49 16.15
C GLU A 14 15.70 5.82 14.80
N ILE A 15 15.70 4.49 14.78
CA ILE A 15 15.30 3.70 13.60
C ILE A 15 13.84 3.96 13.21
N LYS A 16 12.94 4.04 14.20
CA LYS A 16 11.55 4.43 13.97
C LYS A 16 11.46 5.80 13.28
N THR A 17 12.33 6.74 13.63
CA THR A 17 12.37 8.07 13.02
C THR A 17 12.81 8.00 11.56
N VAL A 18 13.87 7.23 11.26
CA VAL A 18 14.31 6.95 9.87
C VAL A 18 13.16 6.39 9.04
N ILE A 19 12.45 5.38 9.55
CA ILE A 19 11.30 4.79 8.86
C ILE A 19 10.19 5.82 8.63
N TYR A 20 9.89 6.69 9.59
CA TYR A 20 8.90 7.75 9.35
C TYR A 20 9.32 8.80 8.35
N THR A 21 10.62 9.14 8.28
CA THR A 21 11.13 10.06 7.28
C THR A 21 11.03 9.44 5.90
N TRP A 22 11.49 8.19 5.74
CA TRP A 22 11.34 7.42 4.49
C TRP A 22 9.91 7.45 3.96
N MET A 23 8.95 7.10 4.80
CA MET A 23 7.56 6.99 4.36
C MET A 23 6.91 8.36 4.01
N GLN A 24 7.52 9.50 4.34
CA GLN A 24 7.04 10.82 3.89
C GLN A 24 7.42 11.12 2.45
N HIS A 25 8.48 10.49 1.94
CA HIS A 25 9.01 10.70 0.59
C HIS A 25 8.35 9.79 -0.44
N GLU A 26 7.89 8.60 -0.06
CA GLU A 26 7.29 7.64 -0.98
C GLU A 26 5.79 7.86 -1.22
N VAL A 27 5.37 7.86 -2.49
CA VAL A 27 3.97 8.09 -2.90
C VAL A 27 3.19 6.78 -3.00
N GLU A 28 3.83 5.74 -3.53
CA GLU A 28 3.26 4.43 -3.84
C GLU A 28 4.00 3.35 -3.06
N ILE A 29 3.57 3.12 -1.82
CA ILE A 29 3.99 1.91 -1.10
C ILE A 29 3.07 0.79 -1.55
N ILE A 30 3.65 -0.34 -1.94
CA ILE A 30 2.93 -1.51 -2.42
C ILE A 30 2.20 -2.11 -1.22
N GLU A 31 0.87 -2.18 -1.27
CA GLU A 31 0.02 -2.58 -0.13
C GLU A 31 0.14 -4.07 0.27
N SER A 32 1.27 -4.73 0.02
CA SER A 32 1.42 -6.18 0.25
C SER A 32 1.66 -6.51 1.72
N ASP A 33 2.25 -5.62 2.53
CA ASP A 33 2.40 -5.84 3.98
C ASP A 33 2.11 -4.59 4.84
N THR A 34 1.05 -4.66 5.64
CA THR A 34 0.56 -3.54 6.46
C THR A 34 1.34 -3.33 7.77
N THR A 35 2.43 -4.07 7.96
CA THR A 35 3.25 -4.01 9.17
C THR A 35 4.71 -3.84 8.81
N ILE A 36 5.40 -2.92 9.49
CA ILE A 36 6.86 -2.87 9.53
C ILE A 36 7.30 -3.37 10.91
N ARG A 37 8.12 -4.40 10.95
CA ARG A 37 8.69 -4.92 12.20
C ARG A 37 10.15 -4.52 12.31
N ILE A 38 10.51 -3.83 13.38
CA ILE A 38 11.88 -3.44 13.70
C ILE A 38 12.32 -4.25 14.92
N GLU A 39 13.43 -4.96 14.81
CA GLU A 39 13.97 -5.78 15.89
C GLU A 39 15.44 -5.48 16.12
N LEU A 40 15.78 -5.13 17.37
CA LEU A 40 17.17 -5.09 17.82
C LEU A 40 17.57 -6.51 18.24
N ILE A 41 18.50 -7.10 17.50
CA ILE A 41 18.93 -8.48 17.67
C ILE A 41 20.39 -8.53 18.15
N HIS A 42 20.68 -9.49 19.04
CA HIS A 42 21.99 -9.63 19.70
C HIS A 42 22.45 -8.33 20.38
N ASP A 43 23.75 -8.02 20.34
CA ASP A 43 24.31 -6.83 20.97
C ASP A 43 24.31 -5.59 20.07
N ASN A 44 24.35 -5.75 18.74
CA ASN A 44 24.76 -4.67 17.83
C ASN A 44 24.05 -4.66 16.47
N PHE A 45 22.86 -5.24 16.30
CA PHE A 45 22.20 -5.27 14.97
C PHE A 45 20.73 -4.88 15.06
N VAL A 46 20.24 -4.29 13.97
CA VAL A 46 18.82 -4.09 13.73
C VAL A 46 18.39 -4.80 12.46
N ILE A 47 17.20 -5.39 12.50
CA ILE A 47 16.50 -5.95 11.35
C ILE A 47 15.18 -5.22 11.21
N ILE A 48 14.86 -4.84 9.98
CA ILE A 48 13.58 -4.26 9.61
C ILE A 48 12.95 -5.17 8.57
N ASP A 49 11.86 -5.83 8.95
CA ASP A 49 11.10 -6.74 8.09
C ASP A 49 9.91 -5.98 7.49
N ASN A 50 10.03 -5.66 6.21
CA ASN A 50 9.01 -5.11 5.33
C ASN A 50 9.52 -5.12 3.88
N ILE A 51 8.67 -5.59 2.97
CA ILE A 51 8.99 -5.74 1.54
C ILE A 51 9.13 -4.41 0.80
N ASP A 52 8.36 -3.39 1.19
CA ASP A 52 8.40 -2.08 0.54
C ASP A 52 9.72 -1.33 0.79
N ILE A 53 10.37 -1.60 1.93
CA ILE A 53 11.70 -1.06 2.23
C ILE A 53 12.72 -1.57 1.22
N PHE A 54 12.70 -2.87 0.91
CA PHE A 54 13.60 -3.44 -0.09
C PHE A 54 13.36 -2.80 -1.46
N TYR A 55 12.10 -2.76 -1.92
CA TYR A 55 11.77 -2.19 -3.23
C TYR A 55 12.00 -0.68 -3.31
N SER A 56 11.78 0.06 -2.23
CA SER A 56 12.12 1.49 -2.19
C SER A 56 13.62 1.70 -2.27
N ALA A 57 14.44 0.93 -1.54
CA ALA A 57 15.90 1.01 -1.67
C ALA A 57 16.40 0.62 -3.05
N TYR A 58 15.74 -0.35 -3.67
CA TYR A 58 16.03 -0.79 -5.03
C TYR A 58 15.78 0.32 -6.06
N ASN A 59 14.64 1.01 -5.97
CA ASN A 59 14.18 2.01 -6.93
C ASN A 59 14.69 3.43 -6.64
N HIS A 60 14.95 3.75 -5.38
CA HIS A 60 15.31 5.08 -4.87
C HIS A 60 16.53 5.02 -3.92
N PRO A 61 17.69 4.52 -4.40
CA PRO A 61 18.87 4.35 -3.55
C PRO A 61 19.38 5.65 -2.92
N GLU A 62 19.25 6.78 -3.61
CA GLU A 62 19.64 8.11 -3.12
C GLU A 62 18.86 8.54 -1.87
N LEU A 63 17.59 8.15 -1.77
CA LEU A 63 16.76 8.45 -0.61
C LEU A 63 17.27 7.68 0.62
N TRP A 64 17.58 6.40 0.46
CA TRP A 64 18.10 5.58 1.55
C TRP A 64 19.50 5.99 1.97
N GLN A 65 20.30 6.51 1.03
CA GLN A 65 21.58 7.12 1.36
C GLN A 65 21.42 8.33 2.29
N GLU A 66 20.51 9.25 1.95
CA GLU A 66 20.23 10.43 2.78
C GLU A 66 19.66 10.03 4.16
N LEU A 67 18.75 9.07 4.20
CA LEU A 67 18.08 8.63 5.41
C LEU A 67 19.00 7.98 6.45
N LEU A 68 20.06 7.33 5.97
CA LEU A 68 20.96 6.54 6.81
C LEU A 68 22.25 7.28 7.14
N ASP A 69 22.56 8.38 6.46
CA ASP A 69 23.78 9.19 6.66
C ASP A 69 23.93 9.73 8.09
N ASP A 70 22.82 10.03 8.76
CA ASP A 70 22.82 10.57 10.12
C ASP A 70 22.96 9.50 11.21
N LEU A 71 22.99 8.21 10.86
CA LEU A 71 23.09 7.13 11.85
C LEU A 71 24.54 6.95 12.34
N PRO A 72 24.78 6.97 13.67
CA PRO A 72 26.13 7.06 14.23
C PRO A 72 26.99 5.81 14.08
N PHE A 73 26.42 4.68 13.66
CA PHE A 73 27.08 3.39 13.58
C PHE A 73 26.53 2.59 12.41
N SER A 74 27.18 2.65 11.25
CA SER A 74 27.00 1.64 10.21
C SER A 74 28.06 1.80 9.13
N ASP A 75 29.00 0.87 9.08
CA ASP A 75 29.87 0.72 7.92
C ASP A 75 29.14 0.00 6.78
N TRP A 76 28.07 -0.75 7.06
CA TRP A 76 27.41 -1.66 6.13
C TRP A 76 25.89 -1.68 6.28
N PHE A 77 25.17 -1.57 5.16
CA PHE A 77 23.72 -1.79 5.10
C PHE A 77 23.40 -2.85 4.06
N ILE A 78 22.50 -3.78 4.40
CA ILE A 78 22.06 -4.83 3.49
C ILE A 78 20.54 -4.77 3.37
N PHE A 79 20.06 -4.47 2.17
CA PHE A 79 18.65 -4.67 1.80
C PHE A 79 18.53 -6.04 1.16
N PHE A 80 17.50 -6.80 1.51
CA PHE A 80 17.32 -8.14 0.98
C PHE A 80 15.86 -8.52 0.81
N GLU A 81 15.61 -9.35 -0.18
CA GLU A 81 14.33 -10.00 -0.44
C GLU A 81 14.49 -11.51 -0.41
N CYS A 82 13.62 -12.16 0.34
CA CYS A 82 13.50 -13.61 0.39
C CYS A 82 12.01 -13.96 0.34
N VAL A 83 11.57 -14.45 -0.81
CA VAL A 83 10.19 -14.91 -1.03
C VAL A 83 9.93 -16.15 -0.17
N ASP A 84 8.70 -16.34 0.31
CA ASP A 84 8.36 -17.36 1.34
C ASP A 84 8.71 -18.83 0.97
N SER A 85 8.94 -19.13 -0.31
CA SER A 85 9.46 -20.43 -0.75
C SER A 85 11.00 -20.52 -0.81
N CYS A 86 11.68 -19.42 -0.50
CA CYS A 86 13.08 -19.15 -0.78
C CYS A 86 13.44 -19.46 -2.25
N ASP A 87 12.48 -19.38 -3.17
CA ASP A 87 12.74 -19.75 -4.56
C ASP A 87 13.54 -18.66 -5.30
N SER A 88 13.44 -17.42 -4.81
CA SER A 88 14.22 -16.27 -5.25
C SER A 88 14.83 -15.50 -4.07
N TYR A 89 16.03 -14.95 -4.30
CA TYR A 89 16.68 -14.00 -3.42
C TYR A 89 17.21 -12.81 -4.22
N SER A 90 17.10 -11.62 -3.64
CA SER A 90 17.69 -10.39 -4.18
C SER A 90 18.29 -9.61 -3.03
N TYR A 91 19.38 -8.88 -3.28
CA TYR A 91 19.99 -8.04 -2.24
C TYR A 91 20.76 -6.84 -2.80
N LEU A 92 20.88 -5.83 -1.96
CA LEU A 92 21.70 -4.64 -2.16
C LEU A 92 22.62 -4.49 -0.94
N ILE A 93 23.90 -4.25 -1.18
CA ILE A 93 24.90 -4.06 -0.12
C ILE A 93 25.52 -2.69 -0.31
N TYR A 94 25.46 -1.90 0.75
CA TYR A 94 26.07 -0.59 0.84
C TYR A 94 27.19 -0.61 1.87
N LYS A 95 28.29 0.08 1.58
CA LYS A 95 29.38 0.34 2.51
C LYS A 95 29.68 1.84 2.55
N ASN A 96 29.75 2.45 3.73
CA ASN A 96 29.98 3.90 3.89
C ASN A 96 29.07 4.73 2.98
N ASN A 97 27.80 4.37 2.95
CA ASN A 97 26.77 4.99 2.12
C ASN A 97 26.96 4.90 0.59
N GLN A 98 27.83 4.01 0.12
CA GLN A 98 28.02 3.72 -1.30
C GLN A 98 27.58 2.30 -1.61
N GLU A 99 26.82 2.11 -2.70
CA GLU A 99 26.49 0.77 -3.17
C GLU A 99 27.78 0.07 -3.58
N VAL A 100 28.06 -1.08 -2.97
CA VAL A 100 29.21 -1.92 -3.31
C VAL A 100 28.81 -3.22 -3.98
N ARG A 101 27.52 -3.59 -3.90
CA ARG A 101 27.00 -4.78 -4.58
C ARG A 101 25.49 -4.72 -4.74
N ARG A 102 25.00 -5.18 -5.89
CA ARG A 102 23.59 -5.44 -6.17
C ARG A 102 23.44 -6.80 -6.84
N MET A 103 22.41 -7.54 -6.46
CA MET A 103 22.07 -8.83 -7.05
C MET A 103 20.56 -8.96 -7.14
N LEU A 104 20.10 -9.29 -8.35
CA LEU A 104 18.71 -9.58 -8.67
C LEU A 104 18.65 -10.98 -9.23
N GLN A 105 17.85 -11.85 -8.61
CA GLN A 105 17.54 -13.13 -9.22
C GLN A 105 16.36 -12.96 -10.17
N GLU A 106 16.64 -13.01 -11.47
CA GLU A 106 15.60 -13.23 -12.48
C GLU A 106 15.46 -14.75 -12.68
N GLU A 107 14.25 -15.27 -12.50
CA GLU A 107 13.92 -16.64 -12.91
C GLU A 107 13.88 -16.68 -14.45
N ASP A 108 14.94 -17.17 -15.07
CA ASP A 108 14.92 -17.52 -16.50
C ASP A 108 14.76 -19.04 -16.64
N GLU A 109 13.70 -19.46 -17.35
CA GLU A 109 13.32 -20.87 -17.50
C GLU A 109 14.42 -21.71 -18.20
N ASP A 110 15.37 -21.07 -18.90
CA ASP A 110 16.33 -21.69 -19.80
C ASP A 110 17.79 -21.77 -19.29
N LEU A 111 18.09 -21.39 -18.03
CA LEU A 111 19.46 -21.28 -17.48
C LEU A 111 20.23 -22.60 -17.21
N TYR A 112 19.82 -23.72 -17.79
CA TYR A 112 20.49 -25.02 -17.62
C TYR A 112 21.51 -25.31 -18.72
N LEU A 113 22.61 -24.56 -18.76
CA LEU A 113 23.75 -24.93 -19.59
C LEU A 113 24.53 -26.10 -18.94
N LYS A 114 24.72 -27.19 -19.70
CA LYS A 114 25.65 -28.27 -19.35
C LYS A 114 27.07 -27.71 -19.27
N GLY A 115 27.71 -27.84 -18.10
CA GLY A 115 29.13 -27.54 -17.89
C GLY A 115 29.76 -28.55 -16.93
N GLU A 116 31.09 -28.65 -16.95
CA GLU A 116 31.83 -29.46 -15.98
C GLU A 116 31.88 -28.76 -14.63
N ALA A 117 31.60 -29.49 -13.55
CA ALA A 117 31.75 -29.02 -12.19
C ALA A 117 33.23 -28.71 -11.91
N GLN A 118 33.50 -27.56 -11.31
CA GLN A 118 34.84 -27.14 -10.91
C GLN A 118 34.75 -26.72 -9.43
N ASP A 119 35.68 -27.24 -8.63
CA ASP A 119 35.67 -27.24 -7.17
C ASP A 119 35.49 -25.83 -6.58
N PHE A 120 34.60 -25.65 -5.59
CA PHE A 120 34.89 -25.02 -4.29
C PHE A 120 33.68 -24.91 -3.35
N GLU A 121 34.03 -25.04 -2.06
CA GLU A 121 33.42 -24.71 -0.75
C GLU A 121 32.04 -25.29 -0.35
N LYS A 122 32.13 -26.17 0.67
CA LYS A 122 31.11 -26.97 1.37
C LYS A 122 30.57 -28.18 0.57
N GLU A 123 31.17 -29.36 0.82
CA GLU A 123 30.83 -30.68 0.23
C GLU A 123 29.34 -31.06 0.26
N TRP A 124 28.52 -30.43 1.11
CA TRP A 124 27.08 -30.73 1.20
C TRP A 124 26.22 -29.99 0.17
N LEU A 125 26.79 -29.15 -0.71
CA LEU A 125 26.03 -28.24 -1.57
C LEU A 125 26.03 -28.51 -3.08
N ASP A 126 26.88 -29.39 -3.60
CA ASP A 126 26.83 -29.95 -4.98
C ASP A 126 26.52 -28.91 -6.11
N PHE A 127 27.16 -27.74 -6.05
CA PHE A 127 27.15 -26.74 -7.12
C PHE A 127 28.56 -26.19 -7.45
N SER A 128 28.70 -25.58 -8.62
CA SER A 128 29.90 -24.87 -9.11
C SER A 128 29.53 -23.47 -9.59
N ILE A 129 30.45 -22.51 -9.52
CA ILE A 129 30.22 -21.12 -9.94
C ILE A 129 31.03 -20.82 -11.20
N TYR A 130 30.46 -20.03 -12.13
CA TYR A 130 31.22 -19.38 -13.20
C TYR A 130 30.65 -17.99 -13.50
N TYR A 131 31.44 -17.15 -14.16
CA TYR A 131 31.01 -15.83 -14.61
C TYR A 131 30.94 -15.82 -16.15
N GLU A 132 30.04 -15.03 -16.74
CA GLU A 132 30.15 -14.65 -18.15
C GLU A 132 30.25 -13.13 -18.27
N HIS A 133 31.16 -12.66 -19.12
CA HIS A 133 31.31 -11.27 -19.48
C HIS A 133 30.76 -11.05 -20.89
N GLU A 134 29.77 -10.17 -21.03
CA GLU A 134 29.14 -9.81 -22.28
C GLU A 134 29.69 -8.48 -22.80
N TYR A 135 30.35 -8.46 -23.95
CA TYR A 135 30.95 -7.24 -24.51
C TYR A 135 30.68 -7.12 -26.01
N VAL A 136 30.65 -5.87 -26.50
CA VAL A 136 30.46 -5.58 -27.92
C VAL A 136 31.81 -5.44 -28.60
N GLU A 137 32.14 -6.37 -29.49
CA GLU A 137 33.33 -6.30 -30.33
C GLU A 137 32.91 -6.31 -31.80
N ASN A 138 33.33 -5.28 -32.55
CA ASN A 138 32.98 -5.10 -33.97
C ASN A 138 31.46 -5.11 -34.24
N GLY A 139 30.68 -4.52 -33.33
CA GLY A 139 29.22 -4.42 -33.45
C GLY A 139 28.48 -5.75 -33.26
N LYS A 140 29.17 -6.79 -32.76
CA LYS A 140 28.56 -8.05 -32.34
C LYS A 140 28.78 -8.27 -30.86
N THR A 141 27.75 -8.71 -30.18
CA THR A 141 27.84 -9.11 -28.79
C THR A 141 28.56 -10.45 -28.67
N LYS A 142 29.56 -10.52 -27.79
CA LYS A 142 30.31 -11.71 -27.44
C LYS A 142 30.15 -12.01 -25.96
N LYS A 143 30.19 -13.28 -25.60
CA LYS A 143 30.18 -13.77 -24.21
C LYS A 143 31.45 -14.55 -23.93
N GLU A 144 32.11 -14.25 -22.82
CA GLU A 144 33.31 -14.95 -22.36
C GLU A 144 33.08 -15.55 -20.97
N LYS A 145 33.32 -16.86 -20.81
CA LYS A 145 33.20 -17.56 -19.54
C LYS A 145 34.49 -17.39 -18.73
N LEU A 146 34.36 -16.89 -17.50
CA LEU A 146 35.45 -16.57 -16.57
C LEU A 146 35.28 -17.39 -15.29
N THR A 147 36.38 -17.92 -14.76
CA THR A 147 36.35 -18.81 -13.58
C THR A 147 36.98 -18.18 -12.33
N ASP A 148 37.87 -17.18 -12.49
CA ASP A 148 38.56 -16.49 -11.41
C ASP A 148 38.49 -14.97 -11.62
N LEU A 149 37.38 -14.35 -11.22
CA LEU A 149 37.19 -12.91 -11.34
C LEU A 149 37.51 -12.21 -10.01
N ASP A 150 38.56 -11.39 -9.99
CA ASP A 150 38.81 -10.45 -8.91
C ASP A 150 38.06 -9.13 -9.17
N PHE A 151 36.91 -8.99 -8.50
CA PHE A 151 36.06 -7.80 -8.64
C PHE A 151 36.70 -6.51 -8.13
N SER A 152 37.80 -6.57 -7.35
CA SER A 152 38.52 -5.36 -6.93
C SER A 152 39.22 -4.62 -8.08
N LEU A 153 39.34 -5.28 -9.24
CA LEU A 153 39.99 -4.76 -10.44
C LEU A 153 39.00 -4.32 -11.54
N VAL A 154 37.69 -4.51 -11.34
CA VAL A 154 36.64 -4.18 -12.31
C VAL A 154 36.07 -2.81 -11.97
N HIS A 155 36.01 -1.90 -12.96
CA HIS A 155 35.42 -0.57 -12.76
C HIS A 155 33.90 -0.67 -12.56
N VAL A 156 33.34 0.20 -11.70
CA VAL A 156 31.92 0.18 -11.31
C VAL A 156 30.98 0.24 -12.52
N ASP A 157 31.35 1.02 -13.54
CA ASP A 157 30.56 1.20 -14.77
C ASP A 157 30.54 -0.05 -15.69
N ASP A 158 31.43 -1.03 -15.48
CA ASP A 158 31.48 -2.26 -16.30
C ASP A 158 30.72 -3.44 -15.67
N HIS A 159 30.18 -3.30 -14.45
CA HIS A 159 29.50 -4.40 -13.75
C HIS A 159 28.23 -4.89 -14.46
N GLU A 160 27.55 -4.03 -15.24
CA GLU A 160 26.33 -4.38 -15.99
C GLU A 160 26.56 -5.46 -17.07
N ASN A 161 27.82 -5.71 -17.42
CA ASN A 161 28.21 -6.68 -18.46
C ASN A 161 28.66 -8.03 -17.88
N TYR A 162 28.69 -8.21 -16.56
CA TYR A 162 29.13 -9.45 -15.92
C TYR A 162 27.97 -10.20 -15.25
N PHE A 163 27.76 -11.44 -15.67
CA PHE A 163 26.72 -12.32 -15.15
C PHE A 163 27.37 -13.44 -14.33
N LYS A 164 26.85 -13.70 -13.12
CA LYS A 164 27.30 -14.80 -12.26
C LYS A 164 26.32 -15.97 -12.39
N TYR A 165 26.84 -17.14 -12.73
CA TYR A 165 26.09 -18.36 -12.91
C TYR A 165 26.44 -19.41 -11.86
N TYR A 166 25.44 -20.20 -11.50
CA TYR A 166 25.53 -21.32 -10.60
C TYR A 166 25.16 -22.60 -11.37
N TYR A 167 26.06 -23.57 -11.44
CA TYR A 167 25.87 -24.87 -12.05
C TYR A 167 25.62 -25.93 -11.00
N ILE A 168 24.58 -26.75 -11.15
CA ILE A 168 24.05 -27.55 -10.03
C ILE A 168 23.66 -28.92 -10.53
N ASN A 169 24.07 -29.94 -9.81
CA ASN A 169 23.93 -31.33 -10.26
C ASN A 169 22.58 -31.98 -9.83
N SER A 170 21.78 -31.26 -9.03
CA SER A 170 20.50 -31.75 -8.49
C SER A 170 19.34 -31.72 -9.50
N LYS A 171 18.53 -32.78 -9.55
CA LYS A 171 17.36 -32.92 -10.43
C LYS A 171 16.02 -32.48 -9.82
N LYS A 172 15.99 -32.04 -8.54
CA LYS A 172 14.77 -31.59 -7.85
C LYS A 172 14.78 -30.07 -7.71
N GLN A 173 14.12 -29.37 -8.64
CA GLN A 173 14.16 -27.91 -8.77
C GLN A 173 13.65 -27.17 -7.52
N THR A 174 12.49 -27.50 -6.97
CA THR A 174 11.89 -26.76 -5.84
C THR A 174 12.70 -26.84 -4.54
N MET A 175 13.22 -28.01 -4.18
CA MET A 175 14.07 -28.14 -2.99
C MET A 175 15.43 -27.44 -3.15
N TYR A 176 15.83 -27.19 -4.40
CA TYR A 176 17.09 -26.56 -4.77
C TYR A 176 17.01 -25.03 -4.63
N HIS A 177 15.99 -24.39 -5.19
CA HIS A 177 15.90 -22.92 -5.13
C HIS A 177 15.91 -22.44 -3.68
N THR A 178 15.12 -23.11 -2.81
CA THR A 178 15.13 -22.90 -1.37
C THR A 178 16.52 -23.06 -0.74
N GLY A 179 17.29 -24.06 -1.17
CA GLY A 179 18.61 -24.39 -0.61
C GLY A 179 19.70 -23.39 -1.02
N LEU A 180 19.75 -23.01 -2.30
CA LEU A 180 20.75 -22.07 -2.79
C LEU A 180 20.51 -20.65 -2.28
N ALA A 181 19.25 -20.19 -2.31
CA ALA A 181 18.90 -18.89 -1.74
C ALA A 181 19.30 -18.80 -0.28
N ARG A 182 19.03 -19.85 0.50
CA ARG A 182 19.46 -19.94 1.90
C ARG A 182 20.97 -19.85 2.06
N VAL A 183 21.74 -20.64 1.31
CA VAL A 183 23.21 -20.64 1.43
C VAL A 183 23.80 -19.30 1.09
N LEU A 184 23.39 -18.69 -0.02
CA LEU A 184 23.96 -17.43 -0.46
C LEU A 184 23.63 -16.30 0.51
N MET A 185 22.45 -16.35 1.13
CA MET A 185 22.09 -15.42 2.20
C MET A 185 22.89 -15.69 3.48
N VAL A 186 23.09 -16.94 3.89
CA VAL A 186 23.95 -17.29 5.04
C VAL A 186 25.38 -16.81 4.80
N GLU A 187 25.99 -17.14 3.65
CA GLU A 187 27.35 -16.73 3.32
C GLU A 187 27.49 -15.21 3.27
N MET A 188 26.52 -14.52 2.66
CA MET A 188 26.50 -13.06 2.63
C MET A 188 26.44 -12.48 4.05
N PHE A 189 25.51 -12.92 4.89
CA PHE A 189 25.38 -12.41 6.25
C PHE A 189 26.58 -12.79 7.14
N GLU A 190 27.08 -14.03 7.07
CA GLU A 190 28.29 -14.43 7.78
C GLU A 190 29.50 -13.59 7.35
N HIS A 191 29.65 -13.32 6.05
CA HIS A 191 30.78 -12.55 5.51
C HIS A 191 30.71 -11.07 5.90
N PHE A 192 29.56 -10.42 5.70
CA PHE A 192 29.43 -8.97 5.89
C PHE A 192 29.03 -8.57 7.31
N LEU A 193 28.26 -9.40 8.00
CA LEU A 193 27.77 -9.12 9.35
C LEU A 193 28.47 -9.95 10.43
N GLY A 194 29.18 -11.03 10.07
CA GLY A 194 29.89 -11.87 11.04
C GLY A 194 29.00 -12.83 11.83
N PHE A 195 27.74 -13.04 11.41
CA PHE A 195 26.84 -14.02 12.03
C PHE A 195 25.82 -14.56 11.02
N ASP A 196 25.35 -15.79 11.26
CA ASP A 196 24.33 -16.47 10.44
C ASP A 196 22.93 -16.06 10.86
N LEU A 197 22.23 -15.23 10.09
CA LEU A 197 20.88 -14.78 10.42
C LEU A 197 19.81 -15.89 10.32
N ILE A 198 20.02 -16.90 9.47
CA ILE A 198 18.98 -17.87 9.11
C ILE A 198 18.93 -19.02 10.12
N ASP A 199 20.10 -19.53 10.51
CA ASP A 199 20.19 -20.73 11.36
C ASP A 199 20.69 -20.46 12.79
N CYS A 200 20.95 -19.19 13.14
CA CYS A 200 21.20 -18.85 14.54
C CYS A 200 19.91 -18.68 15.35
N ASP A 201 19.94 -19.17 16.58
CA ASP A 201 18.98 -18.77 17.62
C ASP A 201 19.32 -17.33 18.06
N TYR A 202 18.93 -16.33 17.27
CA TYR A 202 19.16 -14.94 17.65
C TYR A 202 18.24 -14.49 18.78
N LYS A 203 18.78 -13.65 19.67
CA LYS A 203 18.02 -13.07 20.78
C LYS A 203 17.54 -11.65 20.41
N VAL A 204 16.23 -11.48 20.30
CA VAL A 204 15.59 -10.17 20.18
C VAL A 204 15.65 -9.45 21.54
N LYS A 205 16.33 -8.31 21.61
CA LYS A 205 16.40 -7.45 22.80
C LYS A 205 15.20 -6.51 22.90
N GLN A 206 14.84 -5.91 21.77
CA GLN A 206 13.71 -4.99 21.64
C GLN A 206 13.04 -5.22 20.31
N SER A 207 11.72 -5.06 20.28
CA SER A 207 10.92 -5.14 19.05
C SER A 207 9.93 -3.99 19.04
N LEU A 208 9.77 -3.38 17.89
CA LEU A 208 8.79 -2.34 17.62
C LEU A 208 8.01 -2.72 16.36
N LYS A 209 6.69 -2.60 16.45
CA LYS A 209 5.78 -2.81 15.33
C LYS A 209 5.18 -1.47 14.91
N ILE A 210 5.37 -1.09 13.65
CA ILE A 210 4.71 0.06 13.03
C ILE A 210 3.58 -0.48 12.14
N ASP A 211 2.38 0.04 12.35
CA ASP A 211 1.20 -0.29 11.56
C ASP A 211 1.04 0.76 10.47
N TYR A 212 1.11 0.33 9.20
CA TYR A 212 1.05 1.19 8.03
C TYR A 212 -0.23 2.04 8.01
N ASN A 213 -1.34 1.43 8.44
CA ASN A 213 -2.64 2.08 8.49
C ASN A 213 -2.70 3.22 9.51
N LYS A 214 -1.70 3.33 10.39
CA LYS A 214 -1.66 4.37 11.41
C LYS A 214 -0.87 5.59 10.97
N ILE A 215 -0.07 5.54 9.89
CA ILE A 215 0.90 6.59 9.54
C ILE A 215 0.90 6.79 7.99
N PRO A 216 1.93 7.33 7.35
CA PRO A 216 2.02 8.34 6.24
C PRO A 216 0.83 9.07 5.61
N ALA A 217 -0.31 8.43 5.41
CA ALA A 217 -1.46 9.06 4.75
C ALA A 217 -1.85 10.34 5.50
N TYR A 218 -1.82 10.29 6.84
CA TYR A 218 -2.13 11.43 7.69
C TYR A 218 -1.18 12.62 7.44
N ASN A 219 0.14 12.42 7.47
CA ASN A 219 1.09 13.53 7.33
C ASN A 219 1.03 14.17 5.93
N ARG A 220 0.85 13.37 4.87
CA ARG A 220 0.70 13.88 3.49
C ARG A 220 -0.62 14.64 3.32
N VAL A 221 -1.72 14.09 3.82
CA VAL A 221 -3.04 14.71 3.79
C VAL A 221 -3.06 15.98 4.64
N LEU A 222 -2.45 15.97 5.82
CA LEU A 222 -2.30 17.14 6.70
C LEU A 222 -1.54 18.26 5.99
N LYS A 223 -0.37 17.97 5.40
CA LYS A 223 0.44 18.97 4.69
C LYS A 223 -0.31 19.60 3.51
N ARG A 224 -1.16 18.83 2.80
CA ARG A 224 -2.02 19.36 1.74
C ARG A 224 -3.19 20.16 2.31
N ALA A 225 -3.85 19.65 3.34
CA ALA A 225 -4.99 20.30 4.00
C ALA A 225 -4.60 21.64 4.64
N GLU A 226 -3.39 21.76 5.19
CA GLU A 226 -2.79 22.99 5.71
C GLU A 226 -2.42 23.99 4.61
N LYS A 227 -2.25 23.53 3.37
CA LYS A 227 -2.08 24.36 2.17
C LYS A 227 -3.42 24.64 1.45
N ASP A 228 -4.52 24.58 2.19
CA ASP A 228 -5.88 24.85 1.74
C ASP A 228 -6.41 23.96 0.59
N ASP A 229 -5.86 22.76 0.40
CA ASP A 229 -6.42 21.78 -0.53
C ASP A 229 -7.75 21.22 0.02
N ALA A 230 -8.88 21.61 -0.58
CA ALA A 230 -10.22 21.25 -0.13
C ALA A 230 -10.48 19.72 -0.14
N LEU A 231 -9.92 18.97 -1.10
CA LEU A 231 -10.07 17.52 -1.16
C LEU A 231 -9.29 16.86 -0.03
N ALA A 232 -8.08 17.33 0.25
CA ALA A 232 -7.27 16.84 1.37
C ALA A 232 -7.92 17.19 2.72
N GLN A 233 -8.54 18.36 2.87
CA GLN A 233 -9.32 18.71 4.05
C GLN A 233 -10.51 17.77 4.26
N ASN A 234 -11.25 17.44 3.19
CA ASN A 234 -12.32 16.44 3.27
C ASN A 234 -11.78 15.05 3.70
N GLN A 235 -10.67 14.60 3.10
CA GLN A 235 -10.02 13.33 3.45
C GLN A 235 -9.58 13.32 4.92
N LEU A 236 -8.98 14.40 5.41
CA LEU A 236 -8.56 14.52 6.81
C LEU A 236 -9.76 14.48 7.77
N GLY A 237 -10.89 15.06 7.36
CA GLY A 237 -12.17 14.94 8.06
C GLY A 237 -12.61 13.48 8.20
N MET A 238 -12.58 12.72 7.11
CA MET A 238 -12.92 11.28 7.12
C MET A 238 -11.99 10.45 8.01
N MET A 239 -10.68 10.74 7.96
CA MET A 239 -9.68 10.08 8.80
C MET A 239 -10.00 10.24 10.28
N TYR A 240 -10.30 11.46 10.73
CA TYR A 240 -10.70 11.72 12.10
C TYR A 240 -12.08 11.15 12.46
N GLU A 241 -13.03 11.12 11.52
CA GLU A 241 -14.37 10.57 11.79
C GLU A 241 -14.33 9.05 12.00
N GLN A 242 -13.54 8.32 11.22
CA GLN A 242 -13.47 6.87 11.25
C GLN A 242 -12.32 6.33 12.12
N GLY A 243 -11.37 7.19 12.51
CA GLY A 243 -10.15 6.77 13.21
C GLY A 243 -9.16 6.05 12.28
N TYR A 244 -9.15 6.38 10.99
CA TYR A 244 -8.20 5.84 10.02
C TYR A 244 -6.91 6.64 10.08
N GLY A 245 -5.78 6.02 10.46
CA GLY A 245 -4.51 6.75 10.55
C GLY A 245 -4.36 7.66 11.77
N VAL A 246 -5.42 7.87 12.55
CA VAL A 246 -5.45 8.79 13.69
C VAL A 246 -6.44 8.32 14.75
N GLU A 247 -6.28 8.78 15.98
CA GLU A 247 -7.33 8.61 17.00
C GLU A 247 -8.63 9.28 16.52
N GLN A 248 -9.73 8.55 16.60
CA GLN A 248 -11.05 9.06 16.23
C GLN A 248 -11.37 10.34 17.01
N ASN A 249 -11.71 11.41 16.29
CA ASN A 249 -12.04 12.70 16.89
C ASN A 249 -13.06 13.44 16.03
N ILE A 250 -14.33 13.40 16.44
CA ILE A 250 -15.42 13.99 15.67
C ILE A 250 -15.31 15.52 15.58
N GLU A 251 -14.83 16.21 16.63
CA GLU A 251 -14.67 17.67 16.60
C GLU A 251 -13.65 18.09 15.55
N LYS A 252 -12.52 17.36 15.43
CA LYS A 252 -11.54 17.57 14.36
C LYS A 252 -12.10 17.20 12.98
N ALA A 253 -12.90 16.14 12.88
CA ALA A 253 -13.58 15.81 11.64
C ALA A 253 -14.48 16.96 11.17
N GLN A 254 -15.32 17.49 12.06
CA GLN A 254 -16.17 18.64 11.79
C GLN A 254 -15.35 19.86 11.33
N TYR A 255 -14.25 20.18 12.00
CA TYR A 255 -13.38 21.29 11.64
C TYR A 255 -12.86 21.19 10.20
N TRP A 256 -12.35 20.01 9.81
CA TRP A 256 -11.78 19.81 8.48
C TRP A 256 -12.84 19.71 7.38
N TYR A 257 -13.98 19.07 7.64
CA TYR A 257 -15.11 19.09 6.72
C TYR A 257 -15.65 20.51 6.53
N GLN A 258 -15.69 21.34 7.58
CA GLN A 258 -16.11 22.74 7.48
C GLN A 258 -15.18 23.53 6.55
N LYS A 259 -13.87 23.42 6.73
CA LYS A 259 -12.91 24.08 5.82
C LYS A 259 -13.09 23.65 4.37
N SER A 260 -13.25 22.36 4.13
CA SER A 260 -13.49 21.80 2.79
C SER A 260 -14.81 22.33 2.18
N ALA A 261 -15.88 22.32 2.97
CA ALA A 261 -17.21 22.77 2.57
C ALA A 261 -17.26 24.27 2.24
N ASP A 262 -16.53 25.10 2.99
CA ASP A 262 -16.41 26.54 2.77
C ASP A 262 -15.70 26.88 1.46
N GLN A 263 -14.91 25.95 0.92
CA GLN A 263 -14.28 26.04 -0.40
C GLN A 263 -15.15 25.50 -1.54
N ASN A 264 -16.40 25.13 -1.25
CA ASN A 264 -17.34 24.52 -2.19
C ASN A 264 -16.95 23.09 -2.66
N ASP A 265 -16.18 22.35 -1.88
CA ASP A 265 -16.03 20.91 -2.13
C ASP A 265 -17.33 20.18 -1.78
N HIS A 266 -18.01 19.62 -2.78
CA HIS A 266 -19.32 18.99 -2.59
C HIS A 266 -19.27 17.75 -1.67
N CYS A 267 -18.11 17.09 -1.56
CA CYS A 267 -17.92 15.97 -0.64
C CYS A 267 -17.81 16.45 0.81
N GLY A 268 -17.00 17.47 1.08
CA GLY A 268 -16.91 18.13 2.38
C GLY A 268 -18.25 18.70 2.84
N GLN A 269 -19.00 19.34 1.93
CA GLN A 269 -20.36 19.81 2.20
C GLN A 269 -21.30 18.66 2.59
N LEU A 270 -21.28 17.55 1.85
CA LEU A 270 -22.08 16.36 2.17
C LEU A 270 -21.73 15.80 3.55
N HIS A 271 -20.44 15.54 3.81
CA HIS A 271 -20.00 14.93 5.07
C HIS A 271 -20.27 15.82 6.28
N LEU A 272 -20.06 17.13 6.17
CA LEU A 272 -20.44 18.10 7.20
C LEU A 272 -21.96 18.07 7.45
N GLY A 273 -22.74 18.04 6.37
CA GLY A 273 -24.19 17.93 6.46
C GLY A 273 -24.66 16.65 7.15
N LEU A 274 -24.02 15.52 6.86
CA LEU A 274 -24.30 14.23 7.50
C LEU A 274 -23.92 14.21 8.98
N LEU A 275 -22.81 14.84 9.38
CA LEU A 275 -22.45 15.01 10.79
C LEU A 275 -23.54 15.77 11.56
N PHE A 276 -24.01 16.89 11.03
CA PHE A 276 -25.10 17.65 11.64
C PHE A 276 -26.43 16.87 11.64
N LYS A 277 -26.72 16.12 10.58
CA LYS A 277 -27.94 15.31 10.44
C LYS A 277 -28.01 14.21 11.48
N THR A 278 -26.90 13.51 11.69
CA THR A 278 -26.80 12.38 12.62
C THR A 278 -26.60 12.84 14.06
N GLY A 279 -25.90 13.96 14.28
CA GLY A 279 -25.45 14.38 15.60
C GLY A 279 -24.43 13.41 16.21
N LYS A 280 -23.70 12.65 15.38
CA LYS A 280 -22.65 11.75 15.85
C LYS A 280 -21.52 12.62 16.42
N GLY A 281 -21.31 12.57 17.74
CA GLY A 281 -20.24 13.30 18.44
C GLY A 281 -20.33 14.83 18.45
N ILE A 282 -21.34 15.41 17.81
CA ILE A 282 -21.67 16.84 17.85
C ILE A 282 -23.16 17.04 18.10
N LYS A 283 -23.58 18.26 18.44
CA LYS A 283 -25.01 18.55 18.59
C LYS A 283 -25.71 18.39 17.23
N LYS A 284 -26.73 17.52 17.18
CA LYS A 284 -27.60 17.36 16.02
C LYS A 284 -28.24 18.70 15.65
N ASP A 285 -28.14 19.07 14.37
CA ASP A 285 -28.72 20.30 13.82
C ASP A 285 -29.22 20.05 12.39
N ILE A 286 -30.51 19.76 12.29
CA ILE A 286 -31.13 19.42 11.01
C ILE A 286 -31.14 20.59 10.02
N GLN A 287 -31.19 21.84 10.50
CA GLN A 287 -31.25 23.01 9.62
C GLN A 287 -29.87 23.28 8.97
N HIS A 288 -28.80 23.13 9.75
CA HIS A 288 -27.44 23.18 9.21
C HIS A 288 -27.16 22.02 8.26
N ALA A 289 -27.61 20.81 8.62
CA ALA A 289 -27.53 19.65 7.74
C ALA A 289 -28.19 19.91 6.38
N LEU A 290 -29.44 20.38 6.39
CA LEU A 290 -30.20 20.72 5.19
C LEU A 290 -29.45 21.74 4.33
N THR A 291 -28.86 22.76 4.96
CA THR A 291 -28.12 23.81 4.26
C THR A 291 -26.94 23.24 3.48
N TRP A 292 -26.09 22.43 4.12
CA TRP A 292 -24.91 21.86 3.48
C TRP A 292 -25.24 20.76 2.47
N ILE A 293 -26.18 19.87 2.79
CA ILE A 293 -26.64 18.82 1.88
C ILE A 293 -27.28 19.45 0.63
N SER A 294 -28.05 20.52 0.78
CA SER A 294 -28.66 21.22 -0.37
C SER A 294 -27.62 21.86 -1.28
N LYS A 295 -26.53 22.41 -0.74
CA LYS A 295 -25.41 22.93 -1.54
C LYS A 295 -24.74 21.81 -2.33
N ALA A 296 -24.36 20.71 -1.67
CA ALA A 296 -23.73 19.57 -2.35
C ALA A 296 -24.63 18.98 -3.44
N ALA A 297 -25.93 18.89 -3.19
CA ALA A 297 -26.92 18.43 -4.16
C ALA A 297 -27.08 19.39 -5.36
N ALA A 298 -26.96 20.71 -5.14
CA ALA A 298 -27.00 21.70 -6.21
C ALA A 298 -25.80 21.58 -7.15
N ASP A 299 -24.63 21.21 -6.61
CA ASP A 299 -23.40 20.95 -7.37
C ASP A 299 -23.38 19.55 -8.02
N GLY A 300 -24.48 18.79 -7.91
CA GLY A 300 -24.67 17.52 -8.62
C GLY A 300 -24.10 16.30 -7.91
N ASN A 301 -23.73 16.40 -6.63
CA ASN A 301 -23.32 15.23 -5.86
C ASN A 301 -24.50 14.25 -5.71
N ALA A 302 -24.33 13.02 -6.21
CA ALA A 302 -25.40 12.03 -6.30
C ALA A 302 -25.83 11.49 -4.93
N ASP A 303 -24.90 11.38 -3.99
CA ASP A 303 -25.18 10.99 -2.60
C ASP A 303 -25.98 12.08 -1.89
N ALA A 304 -25.56 13.35 -2.04
CA ALA A 304 -26.28 14.50 -1.49
C ALA A 304 -27.70 14.63 -2.07
N LEU A 305 -27.87 14.42 -3.37
CA LEU A 305 -29.20 14.35 -4.00
C LEU A 305 -30.06 13.25 -3.39
N THR A 306 -29.47 12.08 -3.11
CA THR A 306 -30.18 10.96 -2.47
C THR A 306 -30.56 11.32 -1.03
N VAL A 307 -29.63 11.83 -0.23
CA VAL A 307 -29.89 12.22 1.17
C VAL A 307 -30.90 13.36 1.26
N LEU A 308 -30.83 14.36 0.38
CA LEU A 308 -31.83 15.43 0.32
C LEU A 308 -33.21 14.87 -0.04
N GLY A 309 -33.26 13.90 -0.96
CA GLY A 309 -34.49 13.19 -1.30
C GLY A 309 -35.09 12.49 -0.10
N GLU A 310 -34.28 11.83 0.72
CA GLU A 310 -34.71 11.19 1.97
C GLU A 310 -35.23 12.22 2.99
N MET A 311 -34.59 13.38 3.09
CA MET A 311 -35.06 14.45 3.97
C MET A 311 -36.45 14.95 3.56
N TYR A 312 -36.72 15.11 2.27
CA TYR A 312 -38.08 15.41 1.79
C TYR A 312 -39.05 14.25 1.96
N GLU A 313 -38.63 13.01 1.76
CA GLU A 313 -39.48 11.83 1.97
C GLU A 313 -39.93 11.70 3.42
N LEU A 314 -39.06 12.03 4.37
CA LEU A 314 -39.31 11.91 5.81
C LEU A 314 -39.83 13.21 6.46
N GLY A 315 -39.73 14.36 5.78
CA GLY A 315 -40.01 15.67 6.37
C GLY A 315 -38.96 16.11 7.41
N GLU A 316 -37.70 15.70 7.23
CA GLU A 316 -36.60 16.06 8.13
C GLU A 316 -36.06 17.45 7.80
N GLY A 317 -36.48 18.47 8.56
CA GLY A 317 -36.02 19.85 8.38
C GLY A 317 -36.70 20.61 7.24
N VAL A 318 -37.54 19.91 6.47
CA VAL A 318 -38.34 20.44 5.37
C VAL A 318 -39.76 19.91 5.48
N GLU A 319 -40.72 20.58 4.85
CA GLU A 319 -42.05 20.01 4.69
C GLU A 319 -41.97 18.71 3.87
N GLN A 320 -42.62 17.65 4.37
CA GLN A 320 -42.60 16.35 3.70
C GLN A 320 -43.17 16.46 2.28
N SER A 321 -42.40 15.99 1.30
CA SER A 321 -42.82 15.98 -0.09
C SER A 321 -42.24 14.79 -0.85
N PHE A 322 -43.08 13.77 -1.05
CA PHE A 322 -42.73 12.65 -1.92
C PHE A 322 -42.46 13.08 -3.37
N LYS A 323 -43.11 14.15 -3.83
CA LYS A 323 -42.88 14.67 -5.19
C LYS A 323 -41.45 15.19 -5.34
N GLU A 324 -40.97 15.98 -4.39
CA GLU A 324 -39.61 16.52 -4.43
C GLU A 324 -38.57 15.43 -4.19
N ALA A 325 -38.83 14.50 -3.25
CA ALA A 325 -38.00 13.32 -3.05
C ALA A 325 -37.81 12.53 -4.37
N ALA A 326 -38.90 12.24 -5.09
CA ALA A 326 -38.84 11.51 -6.35
C ALA A 326 -38.08 12.27 -7.45
N ILE A 327 -38.17 13.61 -7.50
CA ILE A 327 -37.39 14.43 -8.43
C ILE A 327 -35.89 14.30 -8.13
N LEU A 328 -35.51 14.39 -6.86
CA LEU A 328 -34.13 14.29 -6.42
C LEU A 328 -33.56 12.88 -6.65
N TYR A 329 -34.29 11.83 -6.29
CA TYR A 329 -33.88 10.45 -6.57
C TYR A 329 -33.72 10.18 -8.07
N ARG A 330 -34.61 10.73 -8.93
CA ARG A 330 -34.45 10.59 -10.39
C ARG A 330 -33.21 11.30 -10.92
N LYS A 331 -32.83 12.44 -10.32
CA LYS A 331 -31.58 13.13 -10.67
C LYS A 331 -30.37 12.27 -10.27
N ALA A 332 -30.33 11.77 -9.04
CA ALA A 332 -29.26 10.88 -8.57
C ALA A 332 -29.16 9.58 -9.39
N ALA A 333 -30.28 8.96 -9.73
CA ALA A 333 -30.33 7.75 -10.57
C ALA A 333 -29.71 7.95 -11.96
N LYS A 334 -29.81 9.16 -12.54
CA LYS A 334 -29.17 9.47 -13.85
C LYS A 334 -27.65 9.54 -13.75
N LEU A 335 -27.10 9.80 -12.57
CA LEU A 335 -25.66 9.84 -12.30
C LEU A 335 -25.08 8.45 -11.96
N ARG A 336 -25.83 7.37 -12.25
CA ARG A 336 -25.45 5.96 -11.99
C ARG A 336 -25.27 5.63 -10.50
N HIS A 337 -25.93 6.37 -9.61
CA HIS A 337 -25.95 6.05 -8.18
C HIS A 337 -26.94 4.93 -7.87
N ALA A 338 -26.50 3.87 -7.18
CA ALA A 338 -27.27 2.64 -7.00
C ALA A 338 -28.42 2.75 -5.98
N ALA A 339 -28.28 3.58 -4.94
CA ALA A 339 -29.28 3.67 -3.87
C ALA A 339 -30.53 4.46 -4.29
N ALA A 340 -30.41 5.46 -5.17
CA ALA A 340 -31.54 6.30 -5.56
C ALA A 340 -32.62 5.57 -6.41
N PRO A 341 -32.26 4.74 -7.41
CA PRO A 341 -33.24 3.88 -8.08
C PRO A 341 -33.92 2.91 -7.10
N TYR A 342 -33.22 2.38 -6.09
CA TYR A 342 -33.84 1.53 -5.08
C TYR A 342 -34.92 2.29 -4.29
N LYS A 343 -34.64 3.52 -3.84
CA LYS A 343 -35.63 4.39 -3.17
C LYS A 343 -36.84 4.67 -4.05
N LEU A 344 -36.65 4.96 -5.35
CA LEU A 344 -37.76 5.12 -6.29
C LEU A 344 -38.60 3.85 -6.44
N GLY A 345 -37.96 2.68 -6.45
CA GLY A 345 -38.64 1.40 -6.48
C GLY A 345 -39.59 1.24 -5.28
N LEU A 346 -39.09 1.52 -4.07
CA LEU A 346 -39.90 1.48 -2.84
C LEU A 346 -41.07 2.45 -2.88
N MET A 347 -40.88 3.66 -3.45
CA MET A 347 -41.95 4.64 -3.57
C MET A 347 -43.09 4.15 -4.47
N TYR A 348 -42.77 3.54 -5.62
CA TYR A 348 -43.79 2.98 -6.51
C TYR A 348 -44.42 1.70 -5.94
N GLU A 349 -43.67 0.90 -5.19
CA GLU A 349 -44.17 -0.32 -4.58
C GLU A 349 -45.18 -0.03 -3.46
N HIS A 350 -44.88 0.94 -2.60
CA HIS A 350 -45.71 1.28 -1.45
C HIS A 350 -46.66 2.47 -1.69
N GLY A 351 -46.67 3.04 -2.89
CA GLY A 351 -47.53 4.17 -3.24
C GLY A 351 -47.18 5.47 -2.51
N ARG A 352 -45.89 5.75 -2.27
CA ARG A 352 -45.42 6.98 -1.62
C ARG A 352 -45.32 8.11 -2.64
N GLY A 353 -46.31 9.00 -2.67
CA GLY A 353 -46.40 10.09 -3.64
C GLY A 353 -46.87 9.69 -5.04
N PHE A 354 -47.19 8.41 -5.23
CA PHE A 354 -47.70 7.83 -6.48
C PHE A 354 -48.76 6.77 -6.16
N ALA A 355 -49.57 6.40 -7.15
CA ALA A 355 -50.31 5.15 -7.05
C ALA A 355 -49.33 3.97 -7.03
N VAL A 356 -49.71 2.88 -6.35
CA VAL A 356 -48.94 1.64 -6.36
C VAL A 356 -48.78 1.15 -7.80
N ASP A 357 -47.53 0.93 -8.23
CA ASP A 357 -47.17 0.43 -9.55
C ASP A 357 -45.97 -0.53 -9.45
N ILE A 358 -46.28 -1.82 -9.27
CA ILE A 358 -45.28 -2.88 -9.13
C ILE A 358 -44.40 -3.01 -10.37
N LYS A 359 -44.94 -2.72 -11.57
CA LYS A 359 -44.17 -2.80 -12.82
C LYS A 359 -43.10 -1.71 -12.85
N MET A 360 -43.47 -0.49 -12.49
CA MET A 360 -42.51 0.61 -12.35
C MET A 360 -41.53 0.38 -11.21
N ALA A 361 -41.99 -0.18 -10.08
CA ALA A 361 -41.11 -0.55 -8.97
C ALA A 361 -40.02 -1.54 -9.42
N LYS A 362 -40.40 -2.63 -10.09
CA LYS A 362 -39.45 -3.61 -10.65
C LYS A 362 -38.46 -2.97 -11.62
N ARG A 363 -38.91 -2.05 -12.48
CA ARG A 363 -38.01 -1.34 -13.42
C ARG A 363 -36.91 -0.58 -12.67
N TRP A 364 -37.26 0.12 -11.60
CA TRP A 364 -36.30 0.84 -10.78
C TRP A 364 -35.39 -0.08 -9.97
N TYR A 365 -35.92 -1.20 -9.46
CA TYR A 365 -35.09 -2.21 -8.79
C TYR A 365 -34.09 -2.89 -9.74
N TYR A 366 -34.48 -3.20 -10.99
CA TYR A 366 -33.54 -3.72 -11.99
C TYR A 366 -32.39 -2.74 -12.25
N GLN A 367 -32.68 -1.44 -12.32
CA GLN A 367 -31.65 -0.43 -12.46
C GLN A 367 -30.72 -0.39 -11.24
N ALA A 368 -31.25 -0.44 -10.01
CA ALA A 368 -30.44 -0.49 -8.79
C ALA A 368 -29.55 -1.75 -8.73
N ALA A 369 -30.13 -2.92 -9.01
CA ALA A 369 -29.43 -4.20 -9.00
C ALA A 369 -28.32 -4.27 -10.07
N SER A 370 -28.52 -3.65 -11.24
CA SER A 370 -27.46 -3.53 -12.26
C SER A 370 -26.24 -2.72 -11.81
N HIS A 371 -26.35 -2.01 -10.68
CA HIS A 371 -25.28 -1.31 -10.00
C HIS A 371 -24.99 -1.91 -8.61
N PHE A 372 -25.14 -3.24 -8.48
CA PHE A 372 -24.78 -4.03 -7.31
C PHE A 372 -25.53 -3.68 -6.02
N ASN A 373 -26.73 -3.10 -6.11
CA ASN A 373 -27.58 -2.90 -4.94
C ASN A 373 -28.26 -4.23 -4.55
N GLU A 374 -27.78 -4.85 -3.47
CA GLU A 374 -28.27 -6.15 -2.99
C GLU A 374 -29.72 -6.11 -2.48
N ASP A 375 -30.12 -5.02 -1.80
CA ASP A 375 -31.49 -4.85 -1.32
C ASP A 375 -32.50 -4.83 -2.48
N ALA A 376 -32.16 -4.16 -3.58
CA ALA A 376 -32.97 -4.14 -4.78
C ALA A 376 -33.07 -5.52 -5.43
N GLN A 377 -31.97 -6.30 -5.45
CA GLN A 377 -31.99 -7.67 -5.94
C GLN A 377 -32.91 -8.55 -5.08
N LYS A 378 -32.81 -8.45 -3.76
CA LYS A 378 -33.68 -9.17 -2.83
C LYS A 378 -35.15 -8.81 -3.03
N ARG A 379 -35.48 -7.53 -3.19
CA ARG A 379 -36.86 -7.08 -3.48
C ARG A 379 -37.35 -7.62 -4.83
N LEU A 380 -36.50 -7.69 -5.86
CA LEU A 380 -36.87 -8.31 -7.14
C LEU A 380 -37.22 -9.79 -6.98
N ASP A 381 -36.40 -10.53 -6.24
CA ASP A 381 -36.63 -11.96 -6.00
C ASP A 381 -37.93 -12.21 -5.24
N GLU A 382 -38.25 -11.35 -4.26
CA GLU A 382 -39.50 -11.41 -3.50
C GLU A 382 -40.72 -11.07 -4.37
N LEU A 383 -40.62 -10.10 -5.29
CA LEU A 383 -41.72 -9.70 -6.18
C LEU A 383 -41.89 -10.61 -7.40
N ASN A 384 -40.92 -11.49 -7.68
CA ASN A 384 -40.96 -12.46 -8.80
C ASN A 384 -41.41 -13.86 -8.36
N LYS A 385 -41.55 -14.10 -7.05
CA LYS A 385 -42.27 -15.23 -6.48
C LYS A 385 -43.77 -14.97 -6.53
#